data_AF-A0A8T0WJB9-F1
#
_entry.id   AF-A0A8T0WJB9-F1
#
_cell.length_a   1.000
_cell.length_b   1.000
_cell.length_c   1.000
_cell.angle_alpha   90.00
_cell.angle_beta   90.00
_cell.angle_gamma   90.00
#
_symmetry.space_group_name_H-M   'P 1'
#
loop_
_entity.id
_entity.type
_entity.pdbx_description
1 polymer ?
#
loop_
_entity_poly.entity_id
_entity_poly.type
_entity_poly.pdbx_seq_one_letter_code
_entity_poly.pdbx_strand_id
1 'polypeptide(L)'
;MESKTEQILPSRSIILSCLIHERAHSVIRTTSCKFSDVSSAALLCIAKEADLTCELLRRGASYEYDYLLNQSSEIRMCALSLMSCNSSHSVAASAAMLGISKEAEMMCKWMNENNMLLDIFDDDLPNELETSRKIRSHTLYLMIDMLKKSSFP
;
A
#
# COMPACT_ATOMS: atom_id res chain seq x y z
N MET A 1 -13.48 -23.94 17.60
CA MET A 1 -12.16 -23.99 18.24
C MET A 1 -11.24 -23.21 17.30
N GLU A 2 -11.24 -21.89 17.42
CA GLU A 2 -10.45 -20.99 16.56
C GLU A 2 -8.97 -21.39 16.64
N SER A 3 -8.34 -21.57 15.48
CA SER A 3 -6.99 -22.08 15.43
C SER A 3 -6.04 -20.98 15.86
N LYS A 4 -5.03 -21.30 16.69
CA LYS A 4 -3.98 -20.35 17.12
C LYS A 4 -3.33 -19.58 15.95
N THR A 5 -3.41 -20.10 14.73
CA THR A 5 -2.95 -19.47 13.49
C THR A 5 -3.77 -18.24 13.09
N GLU A 6 -5.08 -18.22 13.36
CA GLU A 6 -6.01 -17.13 13.04
C GLU A 6 -5.73 -15.85 13.85
N GLN A 7 -5.17 -15.98 15.06
CA GLN A 7 -4.77 -14.82 15.86
C GLN A 7 -3.38 -14.28 15.50
N ILE A 8 -2.52 -15.10 14.89
CA ILE A 8 -1.11 -14.73 14.60
C ILE A 8 -1.01 -13.80 13.38
N LEU A 9 -1.84 -14.01 12.35
CA LEU A 9 -1.83 -13.22 11.11
C LEU A 9 -2.31 -11.77 11.27
N PRO A 10 -3.46 -11.50 11.94
CA PRO A 10 -3.89 -10.14 12.27
C PRO A 10 -2.85 -9.42 13.15
N SER A 11 -2.28 -10.14 14.12
CA SER A 11 -1.23 -9.62 15.00
C SER A 11 0.01 -9.20 14.22
N ARG A 12 0.43 -9.95 13.20
CA ARG A 12 1.56 -9.58 12.34
C ARG A 12 1.28 -8.34 11.50
N SER A 13 0.06 -8.17 10.98
CA SER A 13 -0.31 -6.96 10.23
C SER A 13 -0.39 -5.72 11.14
N ILE A 14 -0.94 -5.87 12.35
CA ILE A 14 -0.98 -4.79 13.35
C ILE A 14 0.44 -4.39 13.76
N ILE A 15 1.30 -5.36 14.09
CA ILE A 15 2.71 -5.11 14.44
C ILE A 15 3.44 -4.42 13.28
N LEU A 16 3.23 -4.89 12.04
CA LEU A 16 3.81 -4.27 10.86
C LEU A 16 3.33 -2.82 10.70
N SER A 17 2.05 -2.56 10.91
CA SER A 17 1.48 -1.21 10.86
C SER A 17 2.08 -0.29 11.94
N CYS A 18 2.29 -0.80 13.16
CA CYS A 18 2.97 -0.08 14.23
C CYS A 18 4.44 0.22 13.87
N LEU A 19 5.17 -0.77 13.34
CA LEU A 19 6.57 -0.59 12.92
C LEU A 19 6.70 0.42 11.77
N ILE A 20 5.76 0.40 10.82
CA ILE A 20 5.68 1.41 9.75
C ILE A 20 5.43 2.80 10.34
N HIS A 21 4.48 2.91 11.28
CA HIS A 21 4.17 4.17 11.94
C HIS A 21 5.39 4.72 12.71
N GLU A 22 6.02 3.91 13.55
CA GLU A 22 7.22 4.30 14.30
C GLU A 22 8.37 4.73 13.38
N ARG A 23 8.58 3.99 12.29
CA ARG A 23 9.64 4.32 11.32
C ARG A 23 9.34 5.62 10.57
N ALA A 24 8.10 5.83 10.14
CA ALA A 24 7.68 7.10 9.54
C ALA A 24 7.90 8.26 10.52
N HIS A 25 7.50 8.09 11.78
CA HIS A 25 7.67 9.09 12.83
C HIS A 25 9.14 9.38 13.14
N SER A 26 10.00 8.35 13.13
CA SER A 26 11.45 8.49 13.30
C SER A 26 12.06 9.30 12.16
N VAL A 27 11.70 8.99 10.90
CA VAL A 27 12.18 9.72 9.72
C VAL A 27 11.78 11.19 9.83
N ILE A 28 10.50 11.48 10.13
CA ILE A 28 10.00 12.85 10.34
C ILE A 28 10.84 13.58 11.40
N ARG A 29 11.11 12.94 12.54
CA ARG A 29 11.84 13.56 13.66
C ARG A 29 13.32 13.83 13.34
N THR A 30 13.94 13.03 12.47
CA THR A 30 15.34 13.21 12.07
C THR A 30 15.55 14.24 10.96
N THR A 31 14.52 14.57 10.20
CA THR A 31 14.59 15.57 9.12
C THR A 31 14.18 16.95 9.66
N SER A 32 15.15 17.79 10.01
CA SER A 32 14.95 19.24 10.19
C SER A 32 14.80 20.00 8.84
N CYS A 33 14.72 19.27 7.72
CA CYS A 33 14.75 19.77 6.36
C CYS A 33 13.60 19.16 5.52
N LYS A 34 13.27 19.82 4.39
CA LYS A 34 12.26 19.39 3.42
C LYS A 34 12.48 17.93 3.00
N PHE A 35 11.41 17.12 3.03
CA PHE A 35 11.43 15.77 2.47
C PHE A 35 11.78 15.82 0.98
N SER A 36 12.49 14.79 0.48
CA SER A 36 12.61 14.60 -0.96
C SER A 36 11.25 14.23 -1.56
N ASP A 37 11.10 14.41 -2.87
CA ASP A 37 9.90 14.02 -3.58
C ASP A 37 9.61 12.52 -3.41
N VAL A 38 10.65 11.68 -3.40
CA VAL A 38 10.55 10.22 -3.18
C VAL A 38 10.05 9.91 -1.79
N SER A 39 10.61 10.57 -0.77
CA SER A 39 10.19 10.35 0.62
C SER A 39 8.75 10.80 0.84
N SER A 40 8.36 11.93 0.24
CA SER A 40 6.99 12.45 0.31
C SER A 40 5.99 11.52 -0.40
N ALA A 41 6.34 11.03 -1.59
CA ALA A 41 5.53 10.07 -2.34
C ALA A 41 5.38 8.74 -1.60
N ALA A 42 6.44 8.24 -0.97
CA ALA A 42 6.42 7.03 -0.17
C ALA A 42 5.49 7.16 1.04
N LEU A 43 5.59 8.25 1.80
CA LEU A 43 4.72 8.50 2.95
C LEU A 43 3.25 8.59 2.54
N LEU A 44 2.95 9.30 1.44
CA LEU A 44 1.59 9.39 0.91
C LEU A 44 1.04 8.03 0.48
N CYS A 45 1.84 7.24 -0.24
CA CYS A 45 1.48 5.89 -0.67
C CYS A 45 1.19 4.98 0.52
N ILE A 46 2.03 5.03 1.55
CA ILE A 46 1.83 4.27 2.78
C ILE A 46 0.51 4.66 3.45
N ALA A 47 0.22 5.95 3.56
CA ALA A 47 -0.99 6.44 4.18
C ALA A 47 -2.25 6.00 3.41
N LYS A 48 -2.29 6.20 2.10
CA LYS A 48 -3.46 5.83 1.28
C LYS A 48 -3.73 4.33 1.23
N GLU A 49 -2.68 3.51 1.24
CA GLU A 49 -2.82 2.06 1.32
C GLU A 49 -3.22 1.58 2.71
N ALA A 50 -2.82 2.28 3.76
CA ALA A 50 -3.31 2.03 5.12
C ALA A 50 -4.80 2.38 5.24
N ASP A 51 -5.23 3.51 4.67
CA ASP A 51 -6.66 3.89 4.61
C ASP A 51 -7.48 2.81 3.90
N LEU A 52 -6.99 2.32 2.75
CA LEU A 52 -7.65 1.24 2.01
C LEU A 52 -7.72 -0.06 2.81
N THR A 53 -6.62 -0.45 3.46
CA THR A 53 -6.59 -1.63 4.34
C THR A 53 -7.63 -1.50 5.46
N CYS A 54 -7.67 -0.35 6.14
CA CYS A 54 -8.64 -0.08 7.20
C CYS A 54 -10.07 -0.15 6.68
N GLU A 55 -10.33 0.42 5.50
CA GLU A 55 -11.67 0.46 4.92
C GLU A 55 -12.18 -0.92 4.49
N LEU A 56 -11.32 -1.75 3.91
CA LEU A 56 -11.60 -3.15 3.60
C LEU A 56 -11.94 -3.93 4.88
N LEU A 57 -11.09 -3.83 5.91
CA LEU A 57 -11.30 -4.51 7.19
C LEU A 57 -12.58 -4.05 7.89
N ARG A 58 -12.86 -2.74 7.88
CA ARG A 58 -14.08 -2.14 8.46
C ARG A 58 -15.35 -2.73 7.84
N ARG A 59 -15.27 -3.15 6.57
CA ARG A 59 -16.38 -3.73 5.80
C ARG A 59 -16.43 -5.26 5.81
N GLY A 60 -15.54 -5.89 6.57
CA GLY A 60 -15.55 -7.35 6.77
C GLY A 60 -14.64 -8.13 5.84
N ALA A 61 -13.70 -7.48 5.14
CA ALA A 61 -12.67 -8.20 4.39
C ALA A 61 -11.84 -9.12 5.31
N SER A 62 -11.54 -10.33 4.84
CA SER A 62 -10.71 -11.29 5.54
C SER A 62 -9.33 -11.37 4.91
N TYR A 63 -8.28 -11.27 5.75
CA TYR A 63 -6.88 -11.36 5.31
C TYR A 63 -6.53 -12.69 4.61
N GLU A 64 -7.25 -13.78 4.89
CA GLU A 64 -6.99 -15.09 4.29
C GLU A 64 -7.42 -15.19 2.83
N TYR A 65 -8.40 -14.37 2.42
CA TYR A 65 -9.05 -14.49 1.11
C TYR A 65 -8.98 -13.20 0.30
N ASP A 66 -8.62 -12.06 0.91
CA ASP A 66 -8.61 -10.78 0.25
C ASP A 66 -7.23 -10.46 -0.35
N TYR A 67 -7.14 -10.58 -1.67
CA TYR A 67 -5.96 -10.24 -2.45
C TYR A 67 -5.54 -8.77 -2.28
N LEU A 68 -6.48 -7.84 -2.08
CA LEU A 68 -6.18 -6.42 -1.91
C LEU A 68 -5.47 -6.17 -0.58
N LEU A 69 -5.85 -6.86 0.50
CA LEU A 69 -5.16 -6.73 1.79
C LEU A 69 -3.68 -7.17 1.72
N ASN A 70 -3.40 -8.27 1.02
CA ASN A 70 -2.04 -8.73 0.81
C ASN A 70 -1.25 -7.75 -0.08
N GLN A 71 -1.85 -7.35 -1.22
CA GLN A 71 -1.24 -6.41 -2.15
C GLN A 71 -0.93 -5.06 -1.47
N SER A 72 -1.86 -4.50 -0.69
CA SER A 72 -1.65 -3.27 0.08
C SER A 72 -0.49 -3.40 1.07
N SER A 73 -0.31 -4.57 1.68
CA SER A 73 0.82 -4.83 2.58
C SER A 73 2.16 -4.83 1.84
N GLU A 74 2.23 -5.49 0.68
CA GLU A 74 3.43 -5.50 -0.17
C GLU A 74 3.79 -4.12 -0.71
N ILE A 75 2.79 -3.35 -1.14
CA ILE A 75 2.96 -1.97 -1.61
C ILE A 75 3.55 -1.10 -0.50
N ARG A 76 2.99 -1.13 0.72
CA ARG A 76 3.51 -0.34 1.84
C ARG A 76 4.96 -0.70 2.18
N MET A 77 5.32 -1.98 2.12
CA MET A 77 6.71 -2.41 2.32
C MET A 77 7.65 -1.92 1.21
N CYS A 78 7.20 -1.98 -0.05
CA CYS A 78 7.99 -1.48 -1.17
C CYS A 78 8.18 0.03 -1.10
N ALA A 79 7.12 0.78 -0.79
CA ALA A 79 7.16 2.23 -0.62
C ALA A 79 8.12 2.64 0.50
N LEU A 80 8.05 1.95 1.65
CA LEU A 80 8.97 2.17 2.77
C LEU A 80 10.43 1.92 2.37
N SER A 81 10.69 0.85 1.61
CA SER A 81 12.05 0.51 1.16
C SER A 81 12.58 1.49 0.12
N LEU A 82 11.70 2.01 -0.76
CA LEU A 82 12.03 3.00 -1.78
C LEU A 82 12.11 4.44 -1.23
N MET A 83 11.67 4.70 0.00
CA MET A 83 11.62 6.04 0.60
C MET A 83 12.98 6.76 0.60
N SER A 84 14.08 5.99 0.69
CA SER A 84 15.46 6.49 0.65
C SER A 84 16.14 6.27 -0.71
N CYS A 85 15.39 5.95 -1.77
CA CYS A 85 15.93 5.75 -3.11
C CYS A 85 16.54 7.07 -3.63
N ASN A 86 17.86 7.10 -3.71
CA ASN A 86 18.67 8.21 -4.22
C ASN A 86 19.29 7.91 -5.60
N SER A 87 18.83 6.83 -6.26
CA SER A 87 19.33 6.39 -7.57
C SER A 87 18.65 7.11 -8.74
N SER A 88 19.07 6.77 -9.96
CA SER A 88 18.41 7.18 -11.21
C SER A 88 16.93 6.78 -11.29
N HIS A 89 16.46 5.86 -10.43
CA HIS A 89 15.07 5.44 -10.35
C HIS A 89 14.20 6.30 -9.42
N SER A 90 14.76 7.28 -8.72
CA SER A 90 14.02 8.15 -7.78
C SER A 90 12.73 8.74 -8.39
N VAL A 91 12.80 9.35 -9.57
CA VAL A 91 11.62 9.93 -10.25
C VAL A 91 10.57 8.87 -10.57
N ALA A 92 10.99 7.72 -11.10
CA ALA A 92 10.09 6.64 -11.47
C ALA A 92 9.44 5.98 -10.23
N ALA A 93 10.20 5.84 -9.14
CA ALA A 93 9.72 5.36 -7.85
C ALA A 93 8.67 6.32 -7.27
N SER A 94 8.94 7.63 -7.27
CA SER A 94 7.96 8.65 -6.86
C SER A 94 6.68 8.56 -7.67
N ALA A 95 6.78 8.50 -9.00
CA ALA A 95 5.62 8.42 -9.89
C ALA A 95 4.79 7.15 -9.64
N ALA A 96 5.45 6.01 -9.45
CA ALA A 96 4.81 4.75 -9.11
C ALA A 96 4.01 4.84 -7.80
N MET A 97 4.64 5.37 -6.74
CA MET A 97 4.01 5.54 -5.43
C MET A 97 2.83 6.52 -5.48
N LEU A 98 2.95 7.63 -6.21
CA LEU A 98 1.86 8.58 -6.40
C LEU A 98 0.69 7.99 -7.22
N GLY A 99 0.99 7.20 -8.25
CA GLY A 99 -0.03 6.50 -9.04
C GLY A 99 -0.85 5.57 -8.15
N ILE A 100 -0.17 4.67 -7.43
CA ILE A 100 -0.81 3.77 -6.47
C ILE A 100 -1.64 4.51 -5.43
N SER A 101 -1.12 5.64 -4.90
CA SER A 101 -1.86 6.46 -3.92
C SER A 101 -3.22 6.92 -4.44
N LYS A 102 -3.26 7.36 -5.71
CA LYS A 102 -4.50 7.80 -6.37
C LYS A 102 -5.48 6.65 -6.57
N GLU A 103 -4.97 5.49 -7.00
CA GLU A 103 -5.79 4.29 -7.20
C GLU A 103 -6.39 3.80 -5.87
N ALA A 104 -5.60 3.75 -4.80
CA ALA A 104 -6.09 3.38 -3.47
C ALA A 104 -7.16 4.35 -2.95
N GLU A 105 -6.97 5.66 -3.15
CA GLU A 105 -7.95 6.67 -2.80
C GLU A 105 -9.25 6.53 -3.59
N MET A 106 -9.18 6.23 -4.88
CA MET A 106 -10.36 5.99 -5.72
C MET A 106 -11.16 4.78 -5.25
N MET A 107 -10.48 3.68 -4.91
CA MET A 107 -11.10 2.48 -4.36
C MET A 107 -11.80 2.75 -3.01
N CYS A 108 -11.14 3.48 -2.09
CA CYS A 108 -11.75 3.93 -0.84
C CYS A 108 -12.99 4.80 -1.07
N LYS A 109 -12.87 5.78 -1.97
CA LYS A 109 -13.96 6.69 -2.30
C LYS A 109 -15.17 5.92 -2.83
N TRP A 110 -14.95 4.99 -3.75
CA TRP A 110 -16.03 4.18 -4.30
C TRP A 110 -16.72 3.34 -3.21
N MET A 111 -15.96 2.67 -2.34
CA MET A 111 -16.54 1.91 -1.23
C MET A 111 -17.41 2.82 -0.34
N ASN A 112 -16.91 4.02 -0.02
CA ASN A 112 -17.64 5.00 0.79
C ASN A 112 -18.94 5.46 0.13
N GLU A 113 -18.91 5.78 -1.16
CA GLU A 113 -20.07 6.27 -1.91
C GLU A 113 -21.14 5.18 -2.10
N ASN A 114 -20.74 3.92 -2.26
CA ASN A 114 -21.66 2.81 -2.53
C ASN A 114 -22.06 2.03 -1.27
N ASN A 115 -21.40 2.28 -0.13
CA ASN A 115 -21.54 1.49 1.09
C ASN A 115 -21.38 -0.04 0.86
N MET A 116 -20.56 -0.42 -0.12
CA MET A 116 -20.25 -1.82 -0.47
C MET A 116 -18.79 -2.17 -0.20
N LEU A 117 -18.52 -3.45 0.09
CA LEU A 117 -17.16 -4.00 0.06
C LEU A 117 -16.73 -4.17 -1.40
N LEU A 118 -15.46 -3.89 -1.70
CA LEU A 118 -14.89 -4.20 -3.01
C LEU A 118 -14.71 -5.71 -3.13
N ASP A 119 -15.64 -6.35 -3.83
CA ASP A 119 -15.49 -7.74 -4.25
C ASP A 119 -14.88 -7.78 -5.66
N ILE A 120 -13.68 -8.35 -5.77
CA ILE A 120 -12.94 -8.45 -7.03
C ILE A 120 -13.45 -9.59 -7.92
N PHE A 121 -14.37 -10.41 -7.42
CA PHE A 121 -15.04 -11.48 -8.17
C PHE A 121 -16.44 -11.09 -8.63
N ASP A 122 -16.88 -9.86 -8.33
CA ASP A 122 -18.16 -9.34 -8.77
C ASP A 122 -18.11 -8.92 -10.25
N ASP A 123 -18.94 -9.56 -11.07
CA ASP A 123 -19.07 -9.24 -12.50
C ASP A 123 -19.65 -7.83 -12.74
N ASP A 124 -20.34 -7.26 -11.75
CA ASP A 124 -20.91 -5.90 -11.79
C ASP A 124 -19.91 -4.82 -11.31
N LEU A 125 -18.66 -5.19 -10.99
CA LEU A 125 -17.64 -4.25 -10.58
C LEU A 125 -17.37 -3.20 -11.69
N PRO A 126 -17.46 -1.89 -11.39
CA PRO A 126 -17.16 -0.86 -12.39
C PRO A 126 -15.79 -1.05 -13.03
N ASN A 127 -15.75 -0.99 -14.37
CA ASN A 127 -14.53 -1.17 -15.17
C ASN A 127 -13.34 -0.31 -14.70
N GLU A 128 -13.63 0.87 -14.15
CA GLU A 128 -12.62 1.77 -13.59
C GLU A 128 -11.91 1.18 -12.37
N LEU A 129 -12.62 0.46 -11.49
CA LEU A 129 -12.05 -0.19 -10.29
C LEU A 129 -11.25 -1.43 -10.66
N GLU A 130 -11.72 -2.21 -11.63
CA GLU A 130 -10.95 -3.34 -12.16
C GLU A 130 -9.66 -2.85 -12.84
N THR A 131 -9.72 -1.73 -13.57
CA THR A 131 -8.55 -1.07 -14.15
C THR A 131 -7.61 -0.57 -13.05
N SER A 132 -8.15 0.07 -12.02
CA SER A 132 -7.41 0.54 -10.84
C SER A 132 -6.62 -0.57 -10.18
N ARG A 133 -7.26 -1.71 -9.94
CA ARG A 133 -6.64 -2.91 -9.37
C ARG A 133 -5.48 -3.41 -10.24
N LYS A 134 -5.66 -3.45 -11.56
CA LYS A 134 -4.60 -3.85 -12.50
C LYS A 134 -3.44 -2.87 -12.48
N ILE A 135 -3.70 -1.56 -12.47
CA ILE A 135 -2.67 -0.53 -12.38
C ILE A 135 -1.87 -0.73 -11.10
N ARG A 136 -2.54 -0.81 -9.93
CA ARG A 136 -1.88 -1.06 -8.64
C ARG A 136 -0.99 -2.30 -8.67
N SER A 137 -1.48 -3.39 -9.25
CA SER A 137 -0.71 -4.63 -9.36
C SER A 137 0.54 -4.49 -10.24
N HIS A 138 0.42 -3.89 -11.42
CA HIS A 138 1.56 -3.70 -12.32
C HIS A 138 2.58 -2.72 -11.74
N THR A 139 2.11 -1.66 -11.07
CA THR A 139 2.98 -0.69 -10.41
C THR A 139 3.71 -1.30 -9.22
N LEU A 140 3.09 -2.21 -8.46
CA LEU A 140 3.78 -2.99 -7.43
C LEU A 140 4.94 -3.80 -8.04
N TYR A 141 4.72 -4.52 -9.15
CA TYR A 141 5.81 -5.27 -9.80
C TYR A 141 6.95 -4.37 -10.27
N LEU A 142 6.63 -3.17 -10.76
CA LEU A 142 7.63 -2.17 -11.11
C LEU A 142 8.45 -1.73 -9.87
N MET A 143 7.80 -1.47 -8.73
CA MET A 143 8.49 -1.12 -7.49
C MET A 143 9.41 -2.24 -7.00
N ILE A 144 8.97 -3.50 -7.11
CA ILE A 144 9.78 -4.68 -6.78
C ILE A 144 11.00 -4.78 -7.71
N ASP A 145 10.83 -4.54 -9.01
CA ASP A 145 11.93 -4.54 -9.98
C ASP A 145 12.97 -3.44 -9.67
N MET A 146 12.50 -2.23 -9.33
CA MET A 146 13.38 -1.14 -8.88
C MET A 146 14.18 -1.54 -7.65
N LEU A 147 13.55 -2.15 -6.65
CA LEU A 147 14.21 -2.61 -5.43
C LEU A 147 15.27 -3.68 -5.72
N LYS A 148 14.95 -4.64 -6.60
CA LYS A 148 15.93 -5.65 -7.04
C LYS A 148 17.13 -4.99 -7.69
N LYS A 149 16.92 -4.06 -8.63
CA LYS A 149 18.00 -3.35 -9.33
C LYS A 149 18.84 -2.47 -8.42
N SER A 150 18.25 -1.84 -7.40
CA SER A 150 18.99 -1.05 -6.41
C SER A 150 19.76 -1.87 -5.38
N SER A 151 19.50 -3.19 -5.30
CA SER A 151 20.16 -4.09 -4.34
C SER A 151 21.47 -4.68 -4.88
N PHE A 152 21.78 -4.50 -6.17
CA PHE A 152 23.04 -4.94 -6.77
C PHE A 152 24.01 -3.75 -6.92
N PRO A 153 25.23 -3.85 -6.36
CA PRO A 153 26.25 -2.80 -6.45
C PRO A 153 26.84 -2.64 -7.86
#